data_AF-A0A8S2QIQ9-F1
#
_entry.id   AF-A0A8S2QIQ9-F1
#
_cell.length_a   1.000
_cell.length_b   1.000
_cell.length_c   1.000
_cell.angle_alpha   90.00
_cell.angle_beta   90.00
_cell.angle_gamma   90.00
#
_symmetry.space_group_name_H-M   'P 1'
#
loop_
_entity.id
_entity.type
_entity.pdbx_description
1 polymer ?
#
loop_
_entity_poly.entity_id
_entity_poly.type
_entity_poly.pdbx_seq_one_letter_code
_entity_poly.pdbx_strand_id
1 'polypeptide(L)'
;MASSSMEINMGTLYDDLMSLCSQDDAFYYKDVRLHSIKYRIFNYRLCSYGRFKTRIAALNCGGIMFNITNPKNVQLVSLPLEKIFHYEEGFGQKQFHEHGRFGDKMEKMDGTLISTFLHGRASKEVRLKSKQSLTSNQVLETMKLLV
;
A
#
# COMPACT_ATOMS: atom_id res chain seq x y z
N MET A 1 24.85 -16.19 -4.88
CA MET A 1 24.71 -14.98 -5.70
C MET A 1 23.56 -14.18 -5.13
N ALA A 2 23.81 -12.96 -4.65
CA ALA A 2 22.79 -12.12 -4.04
C ALA A 2 21.68 -11.87 -5.06
N SER A 3 20.45 -12.26 -4.72
CA SER A 3 19.26 -11.89 -5.47
C SER A 3 19.23 -10.37 -5.53
N SER A 4 19.44 -9.81 -6.72
CA SER A 4 19.14 -8.42 -7.02
C SER A 4 17.70 -8.15 -6.60
N SER A 5 17.52 -7.55 -5.44
CA SER A 5 16.25 -6.95 -5.05
C SER A 5 15.98 -5.87 -6.08
N MET A 6 14.98 -6.07 -6.94
CA MET A 6 14.45 -5.00 -7.78
C MET A 6 13.97 -3.89 -6.84
N GLU A 7 14.79 -2.86 -6.67
CA GLU A 7 14.49 -1.74 -5.79
C GLU A 7 13.35 -0.91 -6.40
N ILE A 8 12.38 -0.56 -5.55
CA ILE A 8 11.32 0.35 -5.93
C ILE A 8 11.94 1.75 -6.06
N ASN A 9 11.81 2.34 -7.24
CA ASN A 9 12.14 3.75 -7.39
C ASN A 9 10.96 4.60 -6.89
N MET A 10 11.13 5.21 -5.71
CA MET A 10 10.12 6.06 -5.10
C MET A 10 9.74 7.28 -5.97
N GLY A 11 10.62 7.68 -6.89
CA GLY A 11 10.36 8.73 -7.87
C GLY A 11 9.41 8.32 -8.99
N THR A 12 9.29 7.02 -9.30
CA THR A 12 8.41 6.50 -10.37
C THR A 12 7.22 5.70 -9.86
N LEU A 13 7.19 5.35 -8.57
CA LEU A 13 6.19 4.44 -7.99
C LEU A 13 4.74 4.84 -8.31
N TYR A 14 4.42 6.13 -8.30
CA TYR A 14 3.08 6.59 -8.64
C TYR A 14 2.69 6.23 -10.09
N ASP A 15 3.59 6.50 -11.04
CA ASP A 15 3.36 6.21 -12.46
C ASP A 15 3.32 4.70 -12.72
N ASP A 16 4.15 3.94 -12.02
CA ASP A 16 4.16 2.47 -12.09
C ASP A 16 2.83 1.88 -11.62
N LEU A 17 2.25 2.42 -10.53
CA LEU A 17 0.95 2.02 -10.00
C LEU A 17 -0.21 2.46 -10.92
N MET A 18 -0.12 3.65 -11.49
CA MET A 18 -1.08 4.12 -12.51
C MET A 18 -1.09 3.20 -13.73
N SER A 19 0.10 2.85 -14.22
CA SER A 19 0.31 1.94 -15.35
C SER A 19 -0.14 0.51 -15.02
N LEU A 20 0.01 0.07 -13.77
CA LEU A 20 -0.52 -1.21 -13.32
C LEU A 20 -2.05 -1.24 -13.39
N CYS A 21 -2.71 -0.21 -12.85
CA CYS A 21 -4.18 -0.13 -12.83
C CYS A 21 -4.79 0.05 -14.23
N SER A 22 -4.04 0.56 -15.21
CA SER A 22 -4.53 0.70 -16.59
C SER A 22 -4.43 -0.59 -17.40
N GLN A 23 -3.58 -1.53 -16.99
CA GLN A 23 -3.30 -2.77 -17.73
C GLN A 23 -3.91 -4.01 -17.08
N ASP A 24 -4.18 -3.96 -15.78
CA ASP A 24 -4.60 -5.11 -15.01
C ASP A 24 -5.80 -4.72 -14.11
N ASP A 25 -6.95 -5.33 -14.39
CA ASP A 25 -8.24 -5.05 -13.73
C ASP A 25 -8.34 -5.54 -12.27
N ALA A 26 -7.38 -6.36 -11.81
CA ALA A 26 -7.31 -6.75 -10.41
C ALA A 26 -6.77 -5.62 -9.54
N PHE A 27 -6.07 -4.64 -10.14
CA PHE A 27 -5.58 -3.45 -9.45
C PHE A 27 -6.42 -2.23 -9.82
N TYR A 28 -6.65 -1.36 -8.86
CA TYR A 28 -7.44 -0.15 -9.06
C TYR A 28 -7.00 0.94 -8.10
N TYR A 29 -7.52 2.14 -8.31
CA TYR A 29 -7.41 3.22 -7.33
C TYR A 29 -8.76 3.86 -7.09
N LYS A 30 -8.88 4.52 -5.94
CA LYS A 30 -10.01 5.36 -5.59
C LYS A 30 -9.50 6.74 -5.20
N ASP A 31 -10.14 7.76 -5.77
CA ASP A 31 -9.93 9.13 -5.33
C ASP A 31 -10.86 9.43 -4.15
N VAL A 32 -10.31 10.03 -3.10
CA VAL A 32 -11.05 10.49 -1.92
C VAL A 32 -10.69 11.94 -1.62
N ARG A 33 -11.64 12.71 -1.09
CA ARG A 33 -11.41 14.08 -0.65
C ARG A 33 -11.55 14.17 0.86
N LEU A 34 -10.62 14.89 1.48
CA LEU A 34 -10.69 15.28 2.88
C LEU A 34 -10.33 16.77 2.95
N HIS A 35 -11.29 17.58 3.37
CA HIS A 35 -11.24 19.04 3.23
C HIS A 35 -10.95 19.45 1.78
N SER A 36 -9.98 20.33 1.54
CA SER A 36 -9.54 20.79 0.21
C SER A 36 -8.50 19.88 -0.45
N ILE A 37 -8.13 18.76 0.18
CA ILE A 37 -7.06 17.87 -0.30
C ILE A 37 -7.66 16.65 -1.00
N LYS A 38 -7.20 16.40 -2.23
CA LYS A 38 -7.55 15.22 -3.02
C LYS A 38 -6.46 14.15 -2.84
N TYR A 39 -6.87 12.97 -2.39
CA TYR A 39 -6.01 11.81 -2.25
C TYR A 39 -6.38 10.72 -3.25
N ARG A 40 -5.40 9.91 -3.62
CA ARG A 40 -5.57 8.68 -4.40
C ARG A 40 -5.05 7.50 -3.59
N ILE A 41 -5.91 6.52 -3.35
CA ILE A 41 -5.55 5.28 -2.67
C ILE A 41 -5.54 4.16 -3.71
N PHE A 42 -4.40 3.50 -3.87
CA PHE A 42 -4.27 2.32 -4.73
C PHE A 42 -4.61 1.06 -3.93
N ASN A 43 -5.35 0.15 -4.55
CA ASN A 43 -5.77 -1.10 -3.92
C ASN A 43 -5.94 -2.20 -5.00
N TYR A 44 -6.26 -3.41 -4.55
CA TYR A 44 -6.50 -4.56 -5.43
C TYR A 44 -7.74 -5.34 -4.99
N ARG A 45 -8.34 -6.08 -5.93
CA ARG A 45 -9.48 -7.00 -5.75
C ARG A 45 -8.96 -8.41 -5.43
N LEU A 46 -9.62 -9.45 -5.93
CA LEU A 46 -9.03 -10.79 -5.92
C LEU A 46 -7.92 -10.84 -6.97
N CYS A 47 -6.68 -11.06 -6.54
CA CYS A 47 -5.50 -11.07 -7.40
C CYS A 47 -4.64 -12.30 -7.09
N SER A 48 -4.18 -12.99 -8.13
CA SER A 48 -3.38 -14.20 -7.99
C SER A 48 -1.92 -13.89 -7.67
N TYR A 49 -1.22 -14.83 -7.04
CA TYR A 49 0.22 -14.73 -6.77
C TYR A 49 1.02 -14.33 -8.01
N GLY A 50 0.77 -14.98 -9.16
CA GLY A 50 1.46 -14.68 -10.41
C GLY A 50 1.25 -13.24 -10.88
N ARG A 51 0.02 -12.71 -10.75
CA ARG A 51 -0.28 -11.31 -11.11
C ARG A 51 0.47 -10.31 -10.25
N PHE A 52 0.61 -10.56 -8.94
CA PHE A 52 1.43 -9.73 -8.07
C PHE A 52 2.92 -9.73 -8.42
N LYS A 53 3.40 -10.76 -9.10
CA LYS A 53 4.81 -10.87 -9.55
C LYS A 53 5.05 -10.31 -10.95
N THR A 54 4.00 -9.85 -11.65
CA THR A 54 4.16 -9.24 -12.99
C THR A 54 4.92 -7.91 -12.93
N ARG A 55 4.79 -7.16 -11.84
CA ARG A 55 5.43 -5.86 -11.64
C ARG A 55 5.83 -5.65 -10.19
N ILE A 56 6.97 -5.00 -9.96
CA ILE A 56 7.44 -4.69 -8.61
C ILE A 56 6.44 -3.80 -7.83
N ALA A 57 5.80 -2.85 -8.51
CA ALA A 57 4.81 -1.96 -7.91
C ALA A 57 3.53 -2.68 -7.45
N ALA A 58 3.22 -3.87 -7.99
CA ALA A 58 2.01 -4.60 -7.64
C ALA A 58 1.97 -5.01 -6.15
N LEU A 59 3.13 -5.34 -5.57
CA LEU A 59 3.25 -5.64 -4.14
C LEU A 59 2.90 -4.42 -3.26
N ASN A 60 3.13 -3.20 -3.76
CA ASN A 60 2.86 -1.96 -3.03
C ASN A 60 1.47 -1.38 -3.32
N CYS A 61 0.68 -2.03 -4.18
CA CYS A 61 -0.67 -1.59 -4.57
C CYS A 61 -1.72 -1.90 -3.48
N GLY A 62 -1.32 -2.03 -2.21
CA GLY A 62 -2.14 -2.52 -1.09
C GLY A 62 -2.53 -1.45 -0.08
N GLY A 63 -3.15 -0.35 -0.53
CA GLY A 63 -3.60 0.75 0.36
C GLY A 63 -2.60 1.90 0.49
N ILE A 64 -1.58 1.95 -0.37
CA ILE A 64 -0.69 3.10 -0.54
C ILE A 64 -1.50 4.34 -0.97
N MET A 65 -1.13 5.51 -0.45
CA MET A 65 -1.90 6.74 -0.66
C MET A 65 -1.02 7.92 -1.04
N PHE A 66 -1.47 8.67 -2.06
CA PHE A 66 -0.83 9.88 -2.56
C PHE A 66 -1.74 11.09 -2.43
N ASN A 67 -1.17 12.26 -2.14
CA ASN A 67 -1.82 13.54 -2.34
C ASN A 67 -1.66 13.95 -3.81
N ILE A 68 -2.79 14.06 -4.51
CA ILE A 68 -2.88 14.38 -5.94
C ILE A 68 -3.54 15.74 -6.18
N THR A 69 -3.59 16.59 -5.16
CA THR A 69 -4.21 17.93 -5.26
C THR A 69 -3.50 18.80 -6.29
N ASN A 70 -2.17 18.70 -6.37
CA ASN A 70 -1.37 19.29 -7.43
C ASN A 70 -0.87 18.18 -8.38
N PRO A 71 -1.43 18.05 -9.60
CA PRO A 71 -0.99 17.03 -10.56
C PRO A 71 0.49 17.10 -10.94
N LYS A 72 1.13 18.28 -10.80
CA LYS A 72 2.56 18.48 -11.07
C LYS A 72 3.46 18.11 -9.88
N ASN A 73 2.89 17.87 -8.71
CA ASN A 73 3.61 17.54 -7.49
C ASN A 73 2.79 16.54 -6.66
N VAL A 74 2.79 15.30 -7.14
CA VAL A 74 2.16 14.18 -6.44
C VAL A 74 3.07 13.75 -5.29
N GLN A 75 2.50 13.63 -4.08
CA GLN A 75 3.27 13.32 -2.89
C GLN A 75 2.78 12.03 -2.25
N LEU A 76 3.69 11.11 -1.97
CA LEU A 76 3.39 9.96 -1.13
C LEU A 76 3.10 10.43 0.29
N VAL A 77 1.93 10.08 0.83
CA VAL A 77 1.52 10.49 2.19
C VAL A 77 1.31 9.31 3.12
N SER A 78 1.19 8.08 2.61
CA SER A 78 1.11 6.87 3.41
C SER A 78 1.63 5.66 2.65
N LEU A 79 2.53 4.90 3.27
CA LEU A 79 3.14 3.69 2.73
C LEU A 79 2.92 2.52 3.70
N PRO A 80 1.78 1.81 3.61
CA PRO A 80 1.58 0.56 4.34
C PRO A 80 2.56 -0.52 3.85
N LEU A 81 2.66 -1.61 4.62
CA LEU A 81 3.44 -2.79 4.24
C LEU A 81 3.01 -3.33 2.87
N GLU A 82 3.97 -3.85 2.13
CA GLU A 82 3.72 -4.55 0.87
C GLU A 82 2.89 -5.83 1.08
N LYS A 83 2.28 -6.32 0.01
CA LYS A 83 1.54 -7.59 0.01
C LYS A 83 2.51 -8.74 0.34
N ILE A 84 2.32 -9.31 1.53
CA ILE A 84 2.89 -10.60 1.91
C ILE A 84 1.94 -11.75 1.57
N PHE A 85 2.50 -12.93 1.36
CA PHE A 85 1.77 -14.16 1.05
C PHE A 85 1.88 -15.13 2.22
N HIS A 86 0.91 -16.04 2.34
CA HIS A 86 1.09 -17.17 3.26
C HIS A 86 2.22 -18.07 2.77
N TYR A 87 2.81 -18.85 3.69
CA TYR A 87 3.97 -19.69 3.42
C TYR A 87 3.76 -20.54 2.15
N GLU A 88 2.69 -21.31 2.06
CA GLU A 88 2.45 -22.21 0.92
C GLU A 88 1.65 -21.57 -0.24
N GLU A 89 1.44 -20.25 -0.24
CA GLU A 89 0.64 -19.60 -1.28
C GLU A 89 1.45 -19.41 -2.58
N GLY A 90 0.88 -19.86 -3.71
CA GLY A 90 1.49 -19.72 -5.03
C GLY A 90 2.70 -20.65 -5.23
N PHE A 91 3.84 -20.09 -5.64
CA PHE A 91 5.08 -20.84 -5.87
C PHE A 91 6.17 -20.53 -4.81
N GLY A 92 5.78 -19.97 -3.66
CA GLY A 92 6.70 -19.54 -2.59
C GLY A 92 7.69 -20.63 -2.16
N GLN A 93 7.20 -21.87 -2.01
CA GLN A 93 8.00 -23.03 -1.61
C GLN A 93 9.15 -23.34 -2.58
N LYS A 94 8.92 -23.23 -3.89
CA LYS A 94 9.91 -23.58 -4.92
C LYS A 94 10.84 -22.44 -5.32
N GLN A 95 10.43 -21.18 -5.10
CA GLN A 95 11.19 -19.99 -5.53
C GLN A 95 11.93 -19.28 -4.40
N PHE A 96 11.42 -19.32 -3.17
CA PHE A 96 11.92 -18.45 -2.08
C PHE A 96 12.30 -19.21 -0.82
N HIS A 97 11.63 -20.31 -0.48
CA HIS A 97 11.85 -20.98 0.82
C HIS A 97 13.20 -21.68 0.92
N GLU A 98 13.69 -22.27 -0.18
CA GLU A 98 15.00 -22.94 -0.20
C GLU A 98 16.17 -21.96 -0.05
N HIS A 99 15.94 -20.68 -0.34
CA HIS A 99 16.96 -19.62 -0.30
C HIS A 99 16.76 -18.64 0.86
N GLY A 100 15.57 -18.64 1.48
CA GLY A 100 15.20 -17.78 2.58
C GLY A 100 15.54 -18.40 3.94
N ARG A 101 15.74 -17.53 4.94
CA ARG A 101 15.78 -17.93 6.35
C ARG A 101 14.75 -17.10 7.10
N PHE A 102 14.11 -17.69 8.10
CA PHE A 102 13.28 -16.92 9.01
C PHE A 102 14.16 -15.91 9.76
N GLY A 103 13.92 -14.63 9.53
CA GLY A 103 14.63 -13.55 10.21
C GLY A 103 13.98 -13.21 11.55
N ASP A 104 12.67 -13.01 11.54
CA ASP A 104 11.88 -12.66 12.72
C ASP A 104 10.47 -13.26 12.65
N LYS A 105 9.76 -13.28 13.78
CA LYS A 105 8.36 -13.67 13.88
C LYS A 105 7.60 -12.64 14.72
N MET A 106 6.41 -12.31 14.27
CA MET A 106 5.52 -11.39 14.98
C MET A 106 4.18 -12.08 15.24
N GLU A 107 3.53 -11.72 16.34
CA GLU A 107 2.13 -12.10 16.54
C GLU A 107 1.26 -11.43 15.47
N LYS A 108 0.56 -12.25 14.68
CA LYS A 108 -0.34 -11.76 13.64
C LYS A 108 -1.68 -11.42 14.27
N MET A 109 -1.77 -10.21 14.81
CA MET A 109 -3.00 -9.67 15.40
C MET A 109 -4.17 -9.73 14.40
N ASP A 110 -5.34 -10.15 14.88
CA ASP A 110 -6.56 -10.22 14.08
C ASP A 110 -7.35 -8.91 14.22
N GLY A 111 -7.25 -8.06 13.19
CA GLY A 111 -7.87 -6.74 13.21
C GLY A 111 -7.81 -6.06 11.86
N THR A 112 -8.08 -4.76 11.87
CA THR A 112 -8.00 -3.91 10.67
C THR A 112 -6.68 -3.18 10.64
N LEU A 113 -5.95 -3.25 9.52
CA LEU A 113 -4.75 -2.45 9.31
C LEU A 113 -5.09 -0.95 9.34
N ILE A 114 -4.46 -0.24 10.25
CA ILE A 114 -4.49 1.22 10.34
C ILE A 114 -3.11 1.77 9.95
N SER A 115 -3.08 2.78 9.09
CA SER A 115 -1.85 3.45 8.65
C SER A 115 -1.95 4.94 8.92
N THR A 116 -0.84 5.54 9.34
CA THR A 116 -0.72 6.99 9.49
C THR A 116 -0.53 7.67 8.13
N PHE A 117 -0.93 8.92 8.05
CA PHE A 117 -0.59 9.80 6.94
C PHE A 117 -0.54 11.26 7.40
N LEU A 118 0.23 12.08 6.69
CA LEU A 118 0.28 13.52 6.95
C LEU A 118 -0.84 14.24 6.17
N HIS A 119 -1.70 14.94 6.91
CA HIS A 119 -2.80 15.74 6.40
C HIS A 119 -2.49 17.23 6.52
N GLY A 120 -2.92 18.03 5.53
CA GLY A 120 -2.67 19.47 5.52
C GLY A 120 -1.36 19.84 4.80
N ARG A 121 -1.38 20.99 4.14
CA ARG A 121 -0.21 21.51 3.40
C ARG A 121 0.75 22.30 4.31
N ALA A 122 0.18 23.02 5.28
CA ALA A 122 0.91 23.89 6.21
C ALA A 122 1.00 23.31 7.63
N SER A 123 -0.09 22.76 8.17
CA SER A 123 -0.16 22.27 9.56
C SER A 123 0.36 20.85 9.78
N LYS A 124 0.47 20.03 8.72
CA LYS A 124 0.93 18.61 8.74
C LYS A 124 0.40 17.80 9.93
N GLU A 125 -0.92 17.74 10.07
CA GLU A 125 -1.62 16.94 11.08
C GLU A 125 -1.44 15.44 10.79
N VAL A 126 -1.06 14.65 11.79
CA VAL A 126 -1.06 13.18 11.67
C VAL A 126 -2.50 12.70 11.72
N ARG A 127 -2.91 11.98 10.68
CA ARG A 127 -4.23 11.32 10.60
C ARG A 127 -4.09 9.84 10.29
N LEU A 128 -5.18 9.12 10.48
CA LEU A 128 -5.25 7.67 10.28
C LEU A 128 -6.13 7.30 9.10
N LYS A 129 -5.79 6.20 8.45
CA LYS A 129 -6.61 5.54 7.44
C LYS A 129 -6.63 4.04 7.66
N SER A 130 -7.69 3.37 7.21
CA SER A 130 -7.68 1.93 7.01
C SER A 130 -7.06 1.59 5.65
N LYS A 131 -7.15 0.33 5.22
CA LYS A 131 -6.63 -0.10 3.90
C LYS A 131 -7.14 0.79 2.75
N GLN A 132 -8.41 1.22 2.80
CA GLN A 132 -9.06 1.90 1.67
C GLN A 132 -9.97 3.08 2.05
N SER A 133 -10.03 3.46 3.33
CA SER A 133 -10.94 4.51 3.81
C SER A 133 -10.29 5.45 4.81
N LEU A 134 -10.69 6.71 4.75
CA LEU A 134 -10.33 7.76 5.72
C LEU A 134 -11.39 7.94 6.81
N THR A 135 -12.56 7.30 6.67
CA THR A 135 -13.75 7.57 7.50
C THR A 135 -14.49 6.31 7.94
N SER A 136 -13.86 5.13 7.80
CA SER A 136 -14.44 3.89 8.35
C SER A 136 -14.53 3.95 9.87
N ASN A 137 -15.48 3.23 10.47
CA ASN A 137 -15.64 3.20 11.94
C ASN A 137 -14.33 2.89 12.65
N GLN A 138 -13.54 1.93 12.16
CA GLN A 138 -12.23 1.60 12.73
C GLN A 138 -11.30 2.82 12.77
N VAL A 139 -11.30 3.65 11.73
CA VAL A 139 -10.48 4.87 11.68
C VAL A 139 -11.00 5.89 12.69
N LEU A 140 -12.32 6.12 12.72
CA LEU A 140 -12.92 7.08 13.64
C LEU A 140 -12.68 6.69 15.11
N GLU A 141 -12.84 5.42 15.46
CA GLU A 141 -12.56 4.91 16.80
C GLU A 141 -11.06 4.97 17.14
N THR A 142 -10.16 4.60 16.22
CA THR A 142 -8.72 4.71 16.49
C THR A 142 -8.26 6.17 16.61
N MET A 143 -8.86 7.10 15.85
CA MET A 143 -8.55 8.53 15.99
C MET A 143 -8.86 9.06 17.40
N LYS A 144 -9.88 8.51 18.09
CA LYS A 144 -10.19 8.90 19.49
C LYS A 144 -9.11 8.46 20.48
N LEU A 145 -8.29 7.46 20.13
CA LEU A 145 -7.19 6.98 20.98
C LEU A 145 -5.92 7.83 20.85
N LEU A 146 -5.84 8.69 19.83
CA LEU A 146 -4.69 9.58 19.59
C LEU A 146 -4.87 10.98 20.19
N VAL A 147 -6.00 11.23 20.87
CA VAL A 147 -6.33 12.49 21.56
C VAL A 147 -5.87 12.39 23.01
#